data_AF-A0A852TPK0-F1
#
_entry.id   AF-A0A852TPK0-F1
#
_cell.length_a   1.000
_cell.length_b   1.000
_cell.length_c   1.000
_cell.angle_alpha   90.00
_cell.angle_beta   90.00
_cell.angle_gamma   90.00
#
_symmetry.space_group_name_H-M   'P 1'
#
loop_
_entity.id
_entity.type
_entity.pdbx_description
1 polymer ?
#
loop_
_entity_poly.entity_id
_entity_poly.type
_entity_poly.pdbx_seq_one_letter_code
_entity_poly.pdbx_strand_id
1 'polypeptide(L)'
;MQRCADCETPSVAEYLVEPGNEHVWVCRECDALWLEGHDRDGPSFMDLARYLAEVGREPWDLVLLRSDAPLSPLHEAWPALRALIGEGRLSALRVGALAAEARDVVGPWGPGVPPLNAAQVVPSEPGPVRMRLSGGVVTELVVEITGGRLELPGVLDGDTGPDFTVLSRANVESVLRQARAAVRPRPEGVTFDTGRFRGELDFEGERLRAVRVRACG
;
A
#
# COMPACT_ATOMS: atom_id res chain seq x y z
N MET A 1 -22.01 8.71 -9.14
CA MET A 1 -22.14 8.80 -7.67
C MET A 1 -23.39 8.08 -7.23
N GLN A 2 -23.25 6.79 -6.99
CA GLN A 2 -24.32 5.95 -6.45
C GLN A 2 -24.48 6.24 -4.94
N ARG A 3 -25.73 6.41 -4.49
CA ARG A 3 -26.05 6.57 -3.06
C ARG A 3 -26.41 5.22 -2.46
N CYS A 4 -26.03 5.01 -1.20
CA CYS A 4 -26.48 3.87 -0.42
C CYS A 4 -27.99 3.94 -0.21
N ALA A 5 -28.72 2.88 -0.53
CA ALA A 5 -30.17 2.84 -0.30
C ALA A 5 -30.54 2.83 1.20
N ASP A 6 -29.64 2.37 2.07
CA ASP A 6 -29.90 2.26 3.52
C ASP A 6 -29.62 3.55 4.30
N CYS A 7 -28.57 4.31 3.95
CA CYS A 7 -28.18 5.52 4.67
C CYS A 7 -28.10 6.79 3.81
N GLU A 8 -28.45 6.70 2.53
CA GLU A 8 -28.47 7.79 1.53
C GLU A 8 -27.11 8.47 1.27
N THR A 9 -26.03 8.00 1.89
CA THR A 9 -24.69 8.56 1.71
C THR A 9 -24.09 8.13 0.37
N PRO A 10 -23.34 9.00 -0.32
CA PRO A 10 -22.68 8.66 -1.58
C PRO A 10 -21.33 7.94 -1.36
N SER A 11 -21.37 6.81 -0.64
CA SER A 11 -20.17 6.14 -0.12
C SER A 11 -20.06 4.67 -0.55
N VAL A 12 -20.78 4.28 -1.61
CA VAL A 12 -20.74 2.91 -2.13
C VAL A 12 -19.45 2.70 -2.93
N ALA A 13 -18.69 1.69 -2.54
CA ALA A 13 -17.44 1.29 -3.16
C ALA A 13 -17.52 -0.16 -3.64
N GLU A 14 -16.91 -0.44 -4.79
CA GLU A 14 -16.76 -1.77 -5.36
C GLU A 14 -15.44 -2.38 -4.87
N TYR A 15 -15.52 -3.61 -4.36
CA TYR A 15 -14.40 -4.41 -3.88
C TYR A 15 -14.38 -5.77 -4.58
N LEU A 16 -13.18 -6.34 -4.70
CA LEU A 16 -12.93 -7.73 -5.03
C LEU A 16 -12.55 -8.46 -3.75
N VAL A 17 -13.21 -9.58 -3.44
CA VAL A 17 -12.88 -10.42 -2.28
C VAL A 17 -11.89 -11.51 -2.72
N GLU A 18 -10.70 -11.50 -2.13
CA GLU A 18 -9.62 -12.48 -2.37
C GLU A 18 -9.54 -13.54 -1.24
N PRO A 19 -9.00 -14.74 -1.48
CA PRO A 19 -9.00 -15.43 -2.76
C PRO A 19 -10.44 -15.84 -3.11
N GLY A 20 -10.94 -15.46 -4.28
CA GLY A 20 -12.32 -15.73 -4.67
C GLY A 20 -12.73 -14.98 -5.93
N ASN A 21 -12.14 -13.79 -6.13
CA ASN A 21 -12.45 -12.89 -7.23
C ASN A 21 -13.94 -12.53 -7.28
N GLU A 22 -14.59 -12.46 -6.12
CA GLU A 22 -16.00 -12.10 -6.01
C GLU A 22 -16.14 -10.58 -5.88
N HIS A 23 -16.99 -10.00 -6.73
CA HIS A 23 -17.27 -8.56 -6.70
C HIS A 23 -18.36 -8.28 -5.66
N VAL A 24 -18.09 -7.34 -4.77
CA VAL A 24 -19.04 -6.86 -3.76
C VAL A 24 -19.08 -5.34 -3.77
N TRP A 25 -20.24 -4.76 -3.50
CA TRP A 25 -20.43 -3.33 -3.32
C TRP A 25 -20.74 -3.07 -1.87
N VAL A 26 -20.01 -2.16 -1.24
CA VAL A 26 -20.13 -1.89 0.20
C VAL A 26 -20.32 -0.39 0.41
N CYS A 27 -21.34 -0.03 1.17
CA CYS A 27 -21.47 1.32 1.72
C CYS A 27 -20.46 1.49 2.86
N ARG A 28 -19.57 2.47 2.74
CA ARG A 28 -18.49 2.69 3.70
C ARG A 28 -18.91 3.42 4.98
N GLU A 29 -20.17 3.83 5.07
CA GLU A 29 -20.72 4.55 6.23
C GLU A 29 -21.59 3.63 7.12
N CYS A 30 -22.36 2.71 6.53
CA CYS A 30 -23.24 1.80 7.29
C CYS A 30 -22.94 0.31 7.07
N ASP A 31 -21.86 -0.02 6.35
CA ASP A 31 -21.41 -1.37 6.02
C ASP A 31 -22.40 -2.23 5.22
N ALA A 32 -23.48 -1.64 4.69
CA ALA A 32 -24.43 -2.31 3.81
C ALA A 32 -23.71 -2.92 2.58
N LEU A 33 -23.97 -4.20 2.30
CA LEU A 33 -23.30 -4.97 1.26
C LEU A 33 -24.26 -5.53 0.19
N TRP A 34 -23.90 -5.35 -1.08
CA TRP A 34 -24.57 -5.95 -2.23
C TRP A 34 -23.61 -6.89 -2.97
N LEU A 35 -24.08 -8.08 -3.31
CA LEU A 35 -23.35 -9.04 -4.15
C LEU A 35 -23.60 -8.73 -5.63
N GLU A 36 -22.82 -9.36 -6.50
CA GLU A 36 -23.03 -9.28 -7.94
C GLU A 36 -24.46 -9.73 -8.31
N GLY A 37 -25.14 -8.90 -9.09
CA GLY A 37 -26.54 -9.12 -9.49
C GLY A 37 -27.60 -8.65 -8.49
N HIS A 38 -27.23 -8.21 -7.28
CA HIS A 38 -28.18 -7.57 -6.37
C HIS A 38 -28.61 -6.19 -6.89
N ASP A 39 -29.87 -5.84 -6.62
CA ASP A 39 -30.38 -4.48 -6.84
C ASP A 39 -29.79 -3.53 -5.78
N ARG A 40 -28.94 -2.62 -6.24
CA ARG A 40 -28.22 -1.66 -5.39
C ARG A 40 -29.04 -0.39 -5.13
N ASP A 41 -30.17 -0.21 -5.81
CA ASP A 41 -31.11 0.88 -5.53
C ASP A 41 -32.10 0.49 -4.42
N GLY A 42 -32.11 -0.79 -4.03
CA GLY A 42 -32.85 -1.33 -2.88
C GLY A 42 -32.00 -1.50 -1.62
N PRO A 43 -32.64 -1.60 -0.44
CA PRO A 43 -31.95 -1.78 0.83
C PRO A 43 -31.13 -3.07 0.86
N SER A 44 -29.99 -3.03 1.53
CA SER A 44 -29.20 -4.22 1.77
C SER A 44 -29.84 -5.09 2.86
N PHE A 45 -29.74 -6.41 2.69
CA PHE A 45 -30.10 -7.39 3.71
C PHE A 45 -28.88 -8.03 4.38
N MET A 46 -27.68 -7.49 4.12
CA MET A 46 -26.41 -8.03 4.59
C MET A 46 -25.41 -6.90 4.87
N ASP A 47 -24.64 -7.04 5.94
CA ASP A 47 -23.51 -6.16 6.25
C ASP A 47 -22.17 -6.85 5.96
N LEU A 48 -21.13 -6.03 5.74
CA LEU A 48 -19.82 -6.52 5.35
C LEU A 48 -19.19 -7.47 6.39
N ALA A 49 -19.27 -7.13 7.68
CA ALA A 49 -18.64 -7.92 8.73
C ALA A 49 -19.24 -9.32 8.81
N ARG A 50 -20.57 -9.41 8.74
CA ARG A 50 -21.29 -10.69 8.69
C ARG A 50 -20.92 -11.49 7.45
N TYR A 51 -20.94 -10.87 6.27
CA TYR A 51 -20.59 -11.54 5.02
C TYR A 51 -19.19 -12.15 5.08
N LEU A 52 -18.18 -11.36 5.48
CA LEU A 52 -16.80 -11.82 5.60
C LEU A 52 -16.68 -13.02 6.56
N ALA A 53 -17.35 -12.97 7.70
CA ALA A 53 -17.38 -14.10 8.64
C ALA A 53 -18.00 -15.36 8.01
N GLU A 54 -19.09 -15.23 7.25
CA GLU A 54 -19.77 -16.34 6.58
C GLU A 54 -18.91 -17.00 5.48
N VAL A 55 -18.17 -16.20 4.71
CA VAL A 55 -17.27 -16.73 3.66
C VAL A 55 -15.87 -17.10 4.17
N GLY A 56 -15.63 -16.99 5.48
CA GLY A 56 -14.32 -17.24 6.09
C GLY A 56 -13.25 -16.33 5.53
N ARG A 57 -13.57 -15.05 5.41
CA ARG A 57 -12.71 -13.96 4.95
C ARG A 57 -12.59 -12.90 6.02
N GLU A 58 -11.58 -12.07 5.85
CA GLU A 58 -11.23 -11.02 6.78
C GLU A 58 -11.24 -9.67 6.05
N PRO A 59 -11.35 -8.52 6.74
CA PRO A 59 -11.47 -7.21 6.07
C PRO A 59 -10.34 -6.88 5.08
N TRP A 60 -9.14 -7.43 5.30
CA TRP A 60 -7.98 -7.24 4.43
C TRP A 60 -7.98 -8.08 3.15
N ASP A 61 -8.94 -9.00 3.02
CA ASP A 61 -9.16 -9.77 1.81
C ASP A 61 -9.93 -8.96 0.75
N LEU A 62 -10.39 -7.75 1.10
CA LEU A 62 -11.04 -6.82 0.19
C LEU A 62 -10.01 -5.97 -0.57
N VAL A 63 -10.03 -6.06 -1.89
CA VAL A 63 -9.28 -5.19 -2.80
C VAL A 63 -10.25 -4.19 -3.40
N LEU A 64 -10.08 -2.92 -3.09
CA LEU A 64 -10.92 -1.88 -3.68
C LEU A 64 -10.69 -1.82 -5.20
N LEU A 65 -11.77 -1.93 -5.96
CA LEU A 65 -11.78 -1.75 -7.42
C LEU A 65 -12.21 -0.34 -7.82
N ARG A 66 -13.27 0.19 -7.19
CA ARG A 66 -13.81 1.52 -7.49
C ARG A 66 -14.41 2.17 -6.24
N SER A 67 -14.24 3.49 -6.11
CA SER A 67 -14.89 4.28 -5.07
C SER A 67 -15.24 5.65 -5.64
N ASP A 68 -16.49 6.08 -5.46
CA ASP A 68 -16.91 7.45 -5.79
C ASP A 68 -16.60 8.44 -4.65
N ALA A 69 -16.18 7.93 -3.48
CA ALA A 69 -15.78 8.73 -2.31
C ALA A 69 -14.26 8.59 -2.04
N PRO A 70 -13.61 9.61 -1.44
CA PRO A 70 -12.22 9.51 -1.01
C PRO A 70 -12.03 8.33 -0.06
N LEU A 71 -10.94 7.58 -0.22
CA LEU A 71 -10.62 6.49 0.67
C LEU A 71 -10.24 7.01 2.06
N SER A 72 -10.57 6.24 3.09
CA SER A 72 -10.04 6.57 4.41
C SER A 72 -8.54 6.29 4.39
N PRO A 73 -7.72 7.05 5.14
CA PRO A 73 -6.27 6.88 5.15
C PRO A 73 -5.83 5.43 5.41
N LEU A 74 -6.55 4.70 6.25
CA LEU A 74 -6.26 3.29 6.54
C LEU A 74 -6.46 2.37 5.32
N HIS A 75 -7.53 2.59 4.53
CA HIS A 75 -7.80 1.82 3.32
C HIS A 75 -6.79 2.10 2.20
N GLU A 76 -6.10 3.24 2.24
CA GLU A 76 -5.00 3.53 1.32
C GLU A 76 -3.67 2.95 1.83
N ALA A 77 -3.39 3.14 3.12
CA ALA A 77 -2.12 2.78 3.73
C ALA A 77 -1.90 1.26 3.80
N TRP A 78 -2.95 0.49 4.11
CA TRP A 78 -2.81 -0.95 4.27
C TRP A 78 -2.44 -1.67 2.95
N PRO A 79 -3.16 -1.47 1.83
CA PRO A 79 -2.77 -2.05 0.54
C PRO A 79 -1.44 -1.52 0.03
N ALA A 80 -1.12 -0.24 0.27
CA ALA A 80 0.17 0.32 -0.12
C ALA A 80 1.33 -0.34 0.64
N LEU A 81 1.18 -0.61 1.94
CA LEU A 81 2.20 -1.33 2.70
C LEU A 81 2.31 -2.80 2.25
N ARG A 82 1.18 -3.45 1.93
CA ARG A 82 1.17 -4.80 1.35
C ARG A 82 1.92 -4.86 0.03
N ALA A 83 1.66 -3.92 -0.89
CA ALA A 83 2.38 -3.82 -2.16
C ALA A 83 3.88 -3.55 -1.94
N LEU A 84 4.22 -2.71 -0.96
CA LEU A 84 5.62 -2.43 -0.64
C LEU A 84 6.35 -3.68 -0.15
N ILE A 85 5.76 -4.44 0.78
CA ILE A 85 6.38 -5.66 1.37
C ILE A 85 6.35 -6.85 0.39
N GLY A 86 5.21 -7.09 -0.25
CA GLY A 86 4.97 -8.28 -1.07
C GLY A 86 5.43 -8.14 -2.52
N GLU A 87 5.39 -6.93 -3.08
CA GLU A 87 5.72 -6.67 -4.49
C GLU A 87 6.95 -5.77 -4.67
N GLY A 88 7.51 -5.24 -3.57
CA GLY A 88 8.59 -4.27 -3.62
C GLY A 88 8.18 -2.97 -4.31
N ARG A 89 6.90 -2.55 -4.18
CA ARG A 89 6.31 -1.46 -4.97
C ARG A 89 5.66 -0.39 -4.12
N LEU A 90 5.89 0.87 -4.48
CA LEU A 90 5.20 2.05 -3.95
C LEU A 90 4.83 2.96 -5.12
N SER A 91 3.53 3.10 -5.41
CA SER A 91 3.05 3.80 -6.61
C SER A 91 3.74 3.24 -7.89
N ALA A 92 4.36 4.10 -8.69
CA ALA A 92 5.14 3.74 -9.88
C ALA A 92 6.58 3.25 -9.57
N LEU A 93 7.05 3.36 -8.32
CA LEU A 93 8.39 2.96 -7.92
C LEU A 93 8.42 1.47 -7.56
N ARG A 94 9.45 0.74 -8.04
CA ARG A 94 9.53 -0.70 -7.83
C ARG A 94 10.96 -1.22 -7.72
N VAL A 95 11.21 -2.08 -6.74
CA VAL A 95 12.45 -2.87 -6.64
C VAL A 95 12.55 -3.82 -7.85
N GLY A 96 13.71 -3.79 -8.52
CA GLY A 96 13.99 -4.52 -9.75
C GLY A 96 13.61 -3.78 -11.04
N ALA A 97 12.99 -2.60 -10.96
CA ALA A 97 12.75 -1.76 -12.14
C ALA A 97 14.06 -1.23 -12.72
N LEU A 98 14.03 -0.84 -14.00
CA LEU A 98 15.18 -0.22 -14.65
C LEU A 98 15.47 1.13 -14.01
N ALA A 99 16.75 1.43 -13.82
CA ALA A 99 17.18 2.72 -13.28
C ALA A 99 16.62 3.88 -14.10
N ALA A 100 16.55 3.76 -15.43
CA ALA A 100 16.01 4.80 -16.31
C ALA A 100 14.53 5.11 -16.00
N GLU A 101 13.68 4.08 -15.87
CA GLU A 101 12.25 4.25 -15.58
C GLU A 101 12.04 4.88 -14.19
N ALA A 102 12.76 4.37 -13.18
CA ALA A 102 12.70 4.93 -11.84
C ALA A 102 13.18 6.37 -11.80
N ARG A 103 14.12 6.73 -12.68
CA ARG A 103 14.63 8.08 -12.82
C ARG A 103 13.61 9.04 -13.43
N ASP A 104 12.87 8.60 -14.44
CA ASP A 104 11.83 9.41 -15.07
C ASP A 104 10.70 9.74 -14.08
N VAL A 105 10.40 8.82 -13.14
CA VAL A 105 9.40 9.04 -12.09
C VAL A 105 9.87 10.05 -11.03
N VAL A 106 11.12 9.96 -10.58
CA VAL A 106 11.63 10.84 -9.51
C VAL A 106 11.96 12.27 -9.96
N GLY A 107 11.79 12.58 -11.25
CA GLY A 107 11.88 13.95 -11.76
C GLY A 107 13.30 14.39 -12.10
N PRO A 108 13.45 15.63 -12.59
CA PRO A 108 14.53 15.99 -13.51
C PRO A 108 15.91 15.97 -12.86
N TRP A 109 16.85 15.45 -13.64
CA TRP A 109 18.23 15.19 -13.26
C TRP A 109 19.09 16.41 -13.57
N GLY A 110 19.81 16.92 -12.57
CA GLY A 110 20.81 17.95 -12.80
C GLY A 110 21.97 17.48 -13.69
N PRO A 111 22.77 18.40 -14.25
CA PRO A 111 23.87 18.06 -15.16
C PRO A 111 25.03 17.26 -14.53
N GLY A 112 25.01 17.01 -13.21
CA GLY A 112 26.01 16.23 -12.48
C GLY A 112 25.58 14.82 -12.10
N VAL A 113 24.52 14.29 -12.72
CA VAL A 113 23.92 13.03 -12.31
C VAL A 113 24.77 11.83 -12.73
N PRO A 114 25.07 10.89 -11.81
CA PRO A 114 25.90 9.73 -12.12
C PRO A 114 25.35 8.89 -13.27
N PRO A 115 26.18 8.06 -13.93
CA PRO A 115 25.71 7.07 -14.90
C PRO A 115 24.61 6.16 -14.31
N LEU A 116 23.71 5.64 -15.17
CA LEU A 116 22.60 4.77 -14.75
C LEU A 116 23.07 3.46 -14.08
N ASN A 117 24.26 2.98 -14.44
CA ASN A 117 24.85 1.76 -13.89
C ASN A 117 25.60 1.99 -12.56
N ALA A 118 25.83 3.25 -12.17
CA ALA A 118 26.53 3.58 -10.95
C ALA A 118 25.64 3.34 -9.72
N ALA A 119 26.25 2.81 -8.66
CA ALA A 119 25.59 2.69 -7.37
C ALA A 119 25.30 4.08 -6.80
N GLN A 120 24.04 4.38 -6.49
CA GLN A 120 23.63 5.70 -6.03
C GLN A 120 22.29 5.65 -5.28
N VAL A 121 21.99 6.71 -4.54
CA VAL A 121 20.70 6.91 -3.88
C VAL A 121 19.94 8.03 -4.57
N VAL A 122 18.64 7.82 -4.76
CA VAL A 122 17.74 8.70 -5.52
C VAL A 122 16.44 8.94 -4.73
N PRO A 123 15.99 10.19 -4.54
CA PRO A 123 16.77 11.41 -4.75
C PRO A 123 18.03 11.42 -3.84
N SER A 124 19.03 12.22 -4.22
CA SER A 124 20.26 12.36 -3.42
C SER A 124 20.04 13.16 -2.14
N GLU A 125 19.07 14.07 -2.16
CA GLU A 125 18.64 14.81 -0.99
C GLU A 125 17.86 13.91 -0.03
N PRO A 126 17.98 14.11 1.29
CA PRO A 126 17.15 13.42 2.26
C PRO A 126 15.67 13.68 1.97
N GLY A 127 14.87 12.63 1.99
CA GLY A 127 13.44 12.71 1.74
C GLY A 127 12.73 11.44 2.20
N PRO A 128 11.40 11.50 2.32
CA PRO A 128 10.60 10.42 2.88
C PRO A 128 10.55 9.18 1.98
N VAL A 129 10.87 9.30 0.69
CA VAL A 129 11.02 8.16 -0.23
C VAL A 129 12.35 8.27 -0.94
N ARG A 130 13.16 7.21 -0.81
CA ARG A 130 14.45 7.07 -1.46
C ARG A 130 14.61 5.68 -2.05
N MET A 131 15.45 5.58 -3.05
CA MET A 131 15.75 4.34 -3.76
C MET A 131 17.25 4.18 -3.88
N ARG A 132 17.75 2.95 -3.79
CA ARG A 132 19.14 2.65 -4.14
C ARG A 132 19.19 1.99 -5.51
N LEU A 133 19.93 2.59 -6.43
CA LEU A 133 20.20 2.02 -7.74
C LEU A 133 21.56 1.32 -7.72
N SER A 134 21.68 0.20 -8.43
CA SER A 134 22.96 -0.45 -8.71
C SER A 134 22.82 -1.36 -9.93
N GLY A 135 23.85 -1.45 -10.77
CA GLY A 135 23.83 -2.34 -11.94
C GLY A 135 22.72 -2.02 -12.96
N GLY A 136 22.24 -0.77 -12.99
CA GLY A 136 21.17 -0.34 -13.91
C GLY A 136 19.75 -0.65 -13.43
N VAL A 137 19.56 -1.10 -12.19
CA VAL A 137 18.23 -1.40 -11.62
C VAL A 137 18.05 -0.78 -10.23
N VAL A 138 16.80 -0.66 -9.79
CA VAL A 138 16.43 -0.35 -8.41
C VAL A 138 16.68 -1.58 -7.54
N THR A 139 17.57 -1.47 -6.55
CA THR A 139 17.93 -2.56 -5.63
C THR A 139 17.25 -2.47 -4.28
N GLU A 140 16.84 -1.27 -3.87
CA GLU A 140 16.19 -1.02 -2.59
C GLU A 140 15.23 0.16 -2.69
N LEU A 141 14.10 0.07 -1.99
CA LEU A 141 13.22 1.18 -1.64
C LEU A 141 13.32 1.44 -0.13
N VAL A 142 13.46 2.71 0.24
CA VAL A 142 13.51 3.20 1.62
C VAL A 142 12.42 4.25 1.77
N VAL A 143 11.53 4.03 2.73
CA VAL A 143 10.43 4.94 3.07
C VAL A 143 10.61 5.36 4.53
N GLU A 144 10.74 6.66 4.78
CA GLU A 144 10.77 7.28 6.11
C GLU A 144 9.43 7.97 6.37
N ILE A 145 8.85 7.67 7.54
CA ILE A 145 7.50 8.12 7.91
C ILE A 145 7.65 9.27 8.91
N THR A 146 7.61 10.48 8.37
CA THR A 146 7.84 11.74 9.10
C THR A 146 6.57 12.27 9.76
N GLY A 147 5.39 12.05 9.14
CA GLY A 147 4.09 12.46 9.65
C GLY A 147 3.07 12.65 8.53
N GLY A 148 1.82 12.22 8.71
CA GLY A 148 0.75 12.40 7.72
C GLY A 148 0.98 11.63 6.41
N ARG A 149 0.40 12.16 5.32
CA ARG A 149 0.52 11.59 3.98
C ARG A 149 1.96 11.68 3.46
N LEU A 150 2.40 10.59 2.84
CA LEU A 150 3.73 10.50 2.28
C LEU A 150 3.91 11.45 1.08
N GLU A 151 4.92 12.32 1.16
CA GLU A 151 5.34 13.14 0.02
C GLU A 151 6.08 12.25 -0.99
N LEU A 152 5.54 12.12 -2.19
CA LEU A 152 6.13 11.30 -3.24
C LEU A 152 7.06 12.17 -4.10
N PRO A 153 8.23 11.67 -4.50
CA PRO A 153 9.22 12.50 -5.18
C PRO A 153 8.90 12.63 -6.68
N GLY A 154 9.28 13.77 -7.26
CA GLY A 154 9.37 13.94 -8.72
C GLY A 154 8.06 14.20 -9.42
N VAL A 155 7.78 13.44 -10.48
CA VAL A 155 6.51 13.57 -11.24
C VAL A 155 5.31 13.12 -10.40
N LEU A 156 5.56 12.46 -9.26
CA LEU A 156 4.56 12.07 -8.27
C LEU A 156 4.30 13.14 -7.20
N ASP A 157 5.00 14.27 -7.21
CA ASP A 157 4.86 15.33 -6.18
C ASP A 157 3.45 15.96 -6.16
N GLY A 158 2.69 15.81 -7.25
CA GLY A 158 1.27 16.17 -7.30
C GLY A 158 0.30 15.07 -6.82
N ASP A 159 0.78 13.84 -6.62
CA ASP A 159 -0.03 12.72 -6.15
C ASP A 159 -0.02 12.65 -4.62
N THR A 160 -1.16 12.31 -4.03
CA THR A 160 -1.25 12.11 -2.58
C THR A 160 -0.78 10.70 -2.23
N GLY A 161 0.40 10.60 -1.62
CA GLY A 161 0.91 9.32 -1.11
C GLY A 161 0.06 8.76 0.04
N PRO A 162 0.23 7.47 0.36
CA PRO A 162 -0.47 6.83 1.47
C PRO A 162 -0.03 7.46 2.81
N ASP A 163 -0.95 7.53 3.77
CA ASP A 163 -0.63 7.93 5.14
C ASP A 163 -0.31 6.70 5.98
N PHE A 164 0.97 6.32 6.06
CA PHE A 164 1.38 5.18 6.89
C PHE A 164 1.30 5.44 8.40
N THR A 165 1.08 6.69 8.85
CA THR A 165 1.00 6.99 10.29
C THR A 165 -0.25 6.44 10.95
N VAL A 166 -1.27 6.12 10.15
CA VAL A 166 -2.52 5.52 10.62
C VAL A 166 -2.42 4.00 10.85
N LEU A 167 -1.29 3.38 10.45
CA LEU A 167 -1.06 1.96 10.67
C LEU A 167 -0.51 1.71 12.09
N SER A 168 -1.27 0.95 12.87
CA SER A 168 -0.77 0.37 14.13
C SER A 168 0.17 -0.80 13.85
N ARG A 169 0.93 -1.20 14.87
CA ARG A 169 1.75 -2.42 14.82
C ARG A 169 0.93 -3.65 14.43
N ALA A 170 -0.27 -3.80 14.98
CA ALA A 170 -1.17 -4.91 14.63
C ALA A 170 -1.56 -4.91 13.14
N ASN A 171 -1.77 -3.72 12.54
CA ASN A 171 -2.03 -3.62 11.10
C ASN A 171 -0.81 -4.09 10.30
N VAL A 172 0.40 -3.65 10.68
CA VAL A 172 1.65 -4.04 10.01
C VAL A 172 1.90 -5.55 10.12
N GLU A 173 1.67 -6.13 11.30
CA GLU A 173 1.78 -7.58 11.51
C GLU A 173 0.76 -8.35 10.68
N SER A 174 -0.45 -7.82 10.49
CA SER A 174 -1.42 -8.37 9.54
C SER A 174 -0.92 -8.34 8.10
N VAL A 175 -0.34 -7.22 7.65
CA VAL A 175 0.28 -7.12 6.31
C VAL A 175 1.40 -8.16 6.13
N LEU A 176 2.28 -8.31 7.11
CA LEU A 176 3.39 -9.27 7.04
C LEU A 176 2.89 -10.72 6.91
N ARG A 177 1.85 -11.09 7.66
CA ARG A 177 1.21 -12.41 7.53
C ARG A 177 0.62 -12.62 6.14
N GLN A 178 -0.07 -11.61 5.60
CA GLN A 178 -0.66 -11.66 4.26
C GLN A 178 0.39 -11.77 3.15
N ALA A 179 1.51 -11.06 3.30
CA ALA A 179 2.65 -11.17 2.40
C ALA A 179 3.42 -12.51 2.56
N ARG A 180 2.96 -13.40 3.45
CA ARG A 180 3.61 -14.68 3.81
C ARG A 180 5.08 -14.49 4.20
N ALA A 181 5.37 -13.37 4.87
CA ALA A 181 6.72 -13.02 5.23
C ALA A 181 7.18 -13.82 6.46
N ALA A 182 8.38 -14.39 6.40
CA ALA A 182 9.09 -14.87 7.58
C ALA A 182 9.62 -13.65 8.36
N VAL A 183 9.24 -13.52 9.63
CA VAL A 183 9.53 -12.34 10.45
C VAL A 183 10.51 -12.69 11.57
N ARG A 184 11.50 -11.84 11.82
CA ARG A 184 12.38 -11.91 12.99
C ARG A 184 12.43 -10.59 13.74
N PRO A 185 12.27 -10.58 15.07
CA PRO A 185 12.35 -9.36 15.86
C PRO A 185 13.76 -8.79 15.87
N ARG A 186 13.85 -7.46 16.04
CA ARG A 186 15.10 -6.71 16.25
C ARG A 186 14.82 -5.55 17.22
N PRO A 187 15.85 -4.88 17.79
CA PRO A 187 15.64 -3.86 18.81
C PRO A 187 14.73 -2.72 18.35
N GLU A 188 14.88 -2.25 17.10
CA GLU A 188 14.14 -1.11 16.55
C GLU A 188 12.86 -1.53 15.81
N GLY A 189 12.52 -2.82 15.76
CA GLY A 189 11.34 -3.30 15.04
C GLY A 189 11.43 -4.74 14.57
N VAL A 190 11.22 -5.00 13.28
CA VAL A 190 11.32 -6.35 12.71
C VAL A 190 12.11 -6.39 11.41
N THR A 191 12.63 -7.55 11.08
CA THR A 191 13.10 -7.91 9.73
C THR A 191 12.12 -8.91 9.11
N PHE A 192 11.96 -8.87 7.80
CA PHE A 192 11.06 -9.76 7.08
C PHE A 192 11.70 -10.33 5.81
N ASP A 193 11.21 -11.49 5.37
CA ASP A 193 11.61 -12.17 4.13
C ASP A 193 10.39 -12.86 3.48
N THR A 194 10.05 -12.49 2.25
CA THR A 194 8.95 -13.06 1.46
C THR A 194 9.43 -14.11 0.45
N GLY A 195 10.71 -14.49 0.49
CA GLY A 195 11.41 -15.30 -0.52
C GLY A 195 11.81 -14.51 -1.77
N ARG A 196 11.06 -13.46 -2.13
CA ARG A 196 11.38 -12.55 -3.24
C ARG A 196 11.98 -11.23 -2.77
N PHE A 197 11.49 -10.72 -1.65
CA PHE A 197 11.95 -9.48 -1.04
C PHE A 197 12.29 -9.71 0.42
N ARG A 198 13.31 -8.99 0.87
CA ARG A 198 13.67 -8.93 2.29
C ARG A 198 13.69 -7.47 2.71
N GLY A 199 13.48 -7.23 4.00
CA GLY A 199 13.35 -5.86 4.45
C GLY A 199 13.33 -5.69 5.95
N GLU A 200 13.16 -4.44 6.33
CA GLU A 200 13.22 -3.96 7.70
C GLU A 200 12.06 -2.99 7.92
N LEU A 201 11.38 -3.13 9.07
CA LEU A 201 10.32 -2.24 9.53
C LEU A 201 10.77 -1.66 10.87
N ASP A 202 10.97 -0.35 10.94
CA ASP A 202 11.33 0.38 12.17
C ASP A 202 10.06 0.90 12.85
N PHE A 203 9.98 0.80 14.18
CA PHE A 203 8.85 1.27 14.97
C PHE A 203 9.29 2.22 16.09
N GLU A 204 8.40 3.16 16.43
CA GLU A 204 8.46 3.93 17.68
C GLU A 204 7.17 3.69 18.46
N GLY A 205 7.26 2.87 19.50
CA GLY A 205 6.09 2.33 20.18
C GLY A 205 5.22 1.51 19.21
N GLU A 206 3.98 1.96 19.02
CA GLU A 206 3.01 1.33 18.11
C GLU A 206 3.04 1.88 16.68
N ARG A 207 3.85 2.91 16.41
CA ARG A 207 3.86 3.64 15.13
C ARG A 207 4.99 3.16 14.23
N LEU A 208 4.67 2.91 12.96
CA LEU A 208 5.66 2.62 11.94
C LEU A 208 6.47 3.89 11.60
N ARG A 209 7.81 3.77 11.59
CA ARG A 209 8.74 4.89 11.36
C ARG A 209 9.50 4.78 10.06
N ALA A 210 9.85 3.57 9.65
CA ALA A 210 10.48 3.37 8.36
C ALA A 210 10.20 1.98 7.80
N VAL A 211 10.23 1.90 6.48
CA VAL A 211 10.15 0.65 5.72
C VAL A 211 11.33 0.60 4.75
N ARG A 212 12.12 -0.47 4.82
CA ARG A 212 13.18 -0.75 3.84
C ARG A 212 12.86 -2.07 3.14
N VAL A 213 12.88 -2.08 1.82
CA VAL A 213 12.61 -3.28 1.02
C VAL A 213 13.68 -3.43 -0.06
N ARG A 214 14.27 -4.61 -0.16
CA ARG A 214 15.31 -4.95 -1.13
C ARG A 214 15.04 -6.32 -1.76
N ALA A 215 15.53 -6.53 -2.98
CA ALA A 215 15.42 -7.84 -3.63
C ALA A 215 16.23 -8.89 -2.85
N CYS A 216 15.73 -10.13 -2.84
CA CYS A 216 16.56 -11.29 -2.52
C CYS A 216 17.55 -11.50 -3.68
N GLY A 217 18.82 -11.70 -3.35
CA GLY A 217 19.90 -11.94 -4.33
C GLY A 217 19.98 -13.38 -4.78
#